data_AF-W0BHL5-F1
#
_entry.id   AF-W0BHL5-F1
#
_cell.length_a   1.000
_cell.length_b   1.000
_cell.length_c   1.000
_cell.angle_alpha   90.00
_cell.angle_beta   90.00
_cell.angle_gamma   90.00
#
_symmetry.space_group_name_H-M   'P 1'
#
loop_
_entity.id
_entity.type
_entity.pdbx_description
1 polymer ?
#
loop_
_entity_poly.entity_id
_entity_poly.type
_entity_poly.pdbx_seq_one_letter_code
_entity_poly.pdbx_strand_id
1 'polypeptide(L)'
;MNNNILIQLQIVSVLLGAPFFAFIDCPWVGTYFLHGQDIANAIMAFSYSWVFLTAKRRLHWLVLLMTIISLCAEIMGSKVLTAYEYHLGNIPLYIPLGHAVIYATVFQISRQPLIWHYHRAIEKSLHRFAFIICVMSLLFLKDVAGFLCYGFFLSSCLIEKNLYFI
;
A
#
# COMPACT_ATOMS: atom_id res chain seq x y z
N MET A 1 22.57 5.75 -16.40
CA MET A 1 21.13 5.69 -16.73
C MET A 1 20.46 6.97 -16.24
N ASN A 2 19.61 7.61 -17.04
CA ASN A 2 18.91 8.83 -16.61
C ASN A 2 18.02 8.50 -15.39
N ASN A 3 18.19 9.22 -14.29
CA ASN A 3 17.50 8.96 -13.02
C ASN A 3 15.97 8.99 -13.19
N ASN A 4 15.47 9.76 -14.16
CA ASN A 4 14.04 9.81 -14.47
C ASN A 4 13.52 8.52 -15.11
N ILE A 5 14.32 7.86 -15.96
CA ILE A 5 13.95 6.59 -16.60
C ILE A 5 13.87 5.47 -15.56
N LEU A 6 14.81 5.45 -14.60
CA LEU A 6 14.82 4.48 -13.51
C LEU A 6 13.56 4.60 -12.63
N ILE A 7 13.17 5.83 -12.27
CA ILE A 7 11.96 6.09 -11.48
C ILE A 7 10.70 5.68 -12.27
N GLN A 8 10.62 6.00 -13.56
CA GLN A 8 9.49 5.58 -14.40
C GLN A 8 9.39 4.05 -14.49
N LEU A 9 10.53 3.37 -14.62
CA LEU A 9 10.56 1.91 -14.64
C LEU A 9 10.07 1.30 -13.32
N GLN A 10 10.47 1.87 -12.18
CA GLN A 10 9.98 1.45 -10.85
C GLN A 10 8.46 1.63 -10.71
N ILE A 11 7.95 2.79 -11.14
CA ILE A 11 6.52 3.07 -11.09
C ILE A 11 5.74 2.06 -11.93
N VAL A 12 6.17 1.83 -13.18
CA VAL A 12 5.50 0.90 -14.08
C VAL A 12 5.59 -0.54 -13.57
N SER A 13 6.75 -0.97 -13.07
CA SER A 13 6.94 -2.33 -12.55
C SER A 13 6.05 -2.59 -11.32
N VAL A 14 5.93 -1.64 -10.40
CA VAL A 14 5.08 -1.78 -9.22
C VAL A 14 3.59 -1.74 -9.58
N LEU A 15 3.17 -0.77 -10.41
CA LEU A 15 1.75 -0.64 -10.79
C LEU A 15 1.24 -1.83 -11.59
N LEU A 16 2.03 -2.33 -12.54
CA LEU A 16 1.66 -3.51 -13.32
C LEU A 16 1.88 -4.80 -12.53
N GLY A 17 2.91 -4.86 -11.70
CA GLY A 17 3.27 -6.06 -10.93
C GLY A 17 2.36 -6.33 -9.74
N ALA A 18 1.85 -5.31 -9.05
CA ALA A 18 1.05 -5.48 -7.84
C ALA A 18 -0.21 -6.35 -8.01
N PRO A 19 -1.01 -6.22 -9.09
CA PRO A 19 -2.13 -7.12 -9.35
C PRO A 19 -1.71 -8.58 -9.52
N PHE A 20 -0.64 -8.86 -10.27
CA PHE A 20 -0.13 -10.23 -10.44
C PHE A 20 0.43 -10.77 -9.14
N PHE A 21 1.10 -9.93 -8.37
CA PHE A 21 1.64 -10.29 -7.08
C PHE A 21 0.53 -10.67 -6.09
N ALA A 22 -0.54 -9.87 -6.01
CA ALA A 22 -1.72 -10.20 -5.20
C ALA A 22 -2.43 -11.47 -5.68
N PHE A 23 -2.40 -11.75 -6.99
CA PHE A 23 -2.97 -12.99 -7.53
C PHE A 23 -2.17 -14.23 -7.10
N ILE A 24 -0.84 -14.15 -7.00
CA ILE A 24 0.01 -15.27 -6.55
C ILE A 24 -0.31 -15.68 -5.11
N ASP A 25 -0.63 -14.73 -4.24
CA ASP A 25 -0.97 -15.00 -2.84
C ASP A 25 -2.46 -15.34 -2.61
N CYS A 26 -3.25 -15.41 -3.69
CA CYS A 26 -4.67 -15.74 -3.59
C CYS A 26 -4.86 -17.19 -3.09
N PRO A 27 -5.86 -17.46 -2.20
CA PRO A 27 -6.15 -18.81 -1.71
C PRO A 27 -6.34 -19.86 -2.82
N TRP A 28 -6.86 -19.45 -3.97
CA TRP A 28 -7.03 -20.33 -5.13
C TRP A 28 -5.68 -20.84 -5.66
N VAL A 29 -4.68 -19.97 -5.81
CA VAL A 29 -3.33 -20.35 -6.26
C VAL A 29 -2.61 -21.17 -5.19
N GLY A 30 -2.83 -20.87 -3.91
CA GLY A 30 -2.26 -21.62 -2.79
C GLY A 30 -2.61 -23.10 -2.78
N THR A 31 -3.73 -23.51 -3.39
CA THR A 31 -4.08 -24.95 -3.53
C THR A 31 -3.16 -25.70 -4.51
N TYR A 32 -2.54 -25.00 -5.46
CA TYR A 32 -1.65 -25.58 -6.46
C TYR A 32 -0.16 -25.34 -6.14
N PHE A 33 0.16 -24.25 -5.43
CA PHE A 33 1.53 -23.85 -5.11
C PHE A 33 1.72 -23.65 -3.59
N LEU A 34 2.26 -24.67 -2.91
CA LEU A 34 2.55 -24.63 -1.47
C LEU A 34 3.63 -23.61 -1.06
N HIS A 35 4.48 -23.16 -1.99
CA HIS A 35 5.60 -22.24 -1.71
C HIS A 35 5.34 -20.79 -2.20
N GLY A 36 4.07 -20.41 -2.38
CA GLY A 36 3.69 -19.08 -2.86
C GLY A 36 4.26 -17.93 -2.01
N GLN A 37 4.25 -18.09 -0.68
CA GLN A 37 4.76 -17.10 0.27
C GLN A 37 6.28 -16.85 0.12
N ASP A 38 7.08 -17.90 -0.13
CA ASP A 38 8.53 -17.76 -0.27
C ASP A 38 8.90 -17.00 -1.55
N ILE A 39 8.17 -17.30 -2.64
CA ILE A 39 8.31 -16.59 -3.92
C ILE A 39 7.91 -15.11 -3.73
N ALA A 40 6.80 -14.85 -3.05
CA ALA A 40 6.33 -13.50 -2.75
C ALA A 40 7.36 -12.72 -1.91
N ASN A 41 7.95 -13.35 -0.89
CA ASN A 41 9.02 -12.78 -0.08
C ASN A 41 10.26 -12.45 -0.91
N ALA A 42 10.69 -13.35 -1.81
CA ALA A 42 11.85 -13.14 -2.66
C ALA A 42 11.64 -11.96 -3.64
N ILE A 43 10.51 -11.92 -4.33
CA ILE A 43 10.14 -10.82 -5.23
C ILE A 43 10.09 -9.50 -4.47
N MET A 44 9.48 -9.50 -3.28
CA MET A 44 9.36 -8.28 -2.50
C MET A 44 10.69 -7.81 -1.95
N ALA A 45 11.53 -8.71 -1.44
CA ALA A 45 12.88 -8.37 -0.99
C ALA A 45 13.71 -7.75 -2.12
N PHE A 46 13.59 -8.27 -3.34
CA PHE A 46 14.23 -7.69 -4.52
C PHE A 46 13.68 -6.29 -4.84
N SER A 47 12.35 -6.14 -4.94
CA SER A 47 11.73 -4.85 -5.27
C SER A 47 11.98 -3.77 -4.21
N TYR A 48 11.92 -4.14 -2.93
CA TYR A 48 12.24 -3.28 -1.81
C TYR A 48 13.71 -2.85 -1.86
N SER A 49 14.64 -3.78 -2.06
CA SER A 49 16.07 -3.46 -2.18
C SER A 49 16.34 -2.54 -3.36
N TRP A 50 15.68 -2.77 -4.50
CA TRP A 50 15.79 -1.91 -5.68
C TRP A 50 15.33 -0.48 -5.39
N VAL A 51 14.16 -0.31 -4.77
CA VAL A 51 13.64 1.02 -4.40
C VAL A 51 14.49 1.67 -3.32
N PHE A 52 14.93 0.90 -2.32
CA PHE A 52 15.75 1.38 -1.22
C PHE A 52 17.09 1.90 -1.72
N LEU A 53 17.87 1.09 -2.43
CA LEU A 53 19.22 1.46 -2.91
C LEU A 53 19.23 2.66 -3.86
N THR A 54 18.12 2.90 -4.56
CA THR A 54 17.98 4.01 -5.52
C THR A 54 17.33 5.26 -4.90
N ALA A 55 16.80 5.16 -3.68
CA ALA A 55 16.11 6.24 -3.02
C ALA A 55 17.05 7.41 -2.67
N LYS A 56 16.54 8.64 -2.78
CA LYS A 56 17.22 9.84 -2.24
C LYS A 56 17.08 9.87 -0.72
N ARG A 57 17.92 10.66 -0.03
CA ARG A 57 17.96 10.78 1.45
C ARG A 57 16.57 10.86 2.11
N ARG A 58 15.66 11.69 1.58
CA ARG A 58 14.28 11.81 2.12
C ARG A 58 13.44 10.55 1.91
N LEU A 59 13.50 9.96 0.72
CA LEU A 59 12.72 8.76 0.39
C LEU A 59 13.22 7.54 1.16
N HIS A 60 14.53 7.44 1.39
CA HIS A 60 15.14 6.41 2.24
C HIS A 60 14.50 6.36 3.64
N TRP A 61 14.41 7.52 4.31
CA TRP A 61 13.78 7.60 5.63
C TRP A 61 12.30 7.26 5.61
N LEU A 62 11.58 7.69 4.57
CA LEU A 62 10.16 7.37 4.41
C LEU A 62 9.94 5.86 4.23
N VAL A 63 10.77 5.20 3.43
CA VAL A 63 10.72 3.74 3.22
C VAL A 63 10.95 3.01 4.54
N LEU A 64 12.00 3.36 5.29
CA LEU A 64 12.27 2.74 6.60
C LEU A 64 11.13 2.95 7.58
N LEU A 65 10.65 4.19 7.70
CA LEU A 65 9.56 4.53 8.61
C LEU A 65 8.30 3.75 8.25
N MET A 66 7.97 3.67 6.96
CA MET A 66 6.79 2.94 6.50
C MET A 66 6.90 1.44 6.77
N THR A 67 8.08 0.83 6.60
CA THR A 67 8.30 -0.58 6.93
C THR A 67 8.03 -0.85 8.41
N ILE A 68 8.52 0.01 9.32
CA ILE A 68 8.33 -0.15 10.76
C ILE A 68 6.87 0.06 11.15
N ILE A 69 6.25 1.15 10.69
CA ILE A 69 4.84 1.47 10.97
C ILE A 69 3.94 0.36 10.45
N SER A 70 4.21 -0.13 9.23
CA SER A 70 3.44 -1.22 8.65
C SER A 70 3.57 -2.50 9.47
N LEU A 71 4.78 -2.90 9.88
CA LEU A 71 4.96 -4.06 10.75
C LEU A 71 4.17 -3.91 12.07
N CYS A 72 4.21 -2.73 12.69
CA CYS A 72 3.40 -2.45 13.89
C CYS A 72 1.90 -2.58 13.61
N ALA A 73 1.41 -2.02 12.51
CA ALA A 73 0.01 -2.11 12.10
C ALA A 73 -0.41 -3.56 11.85
N GLU A 74 0.42 -4.37 11.20
CA GLU A 74 0.16 -5.78 10.94
C GLU A 74 0.11 -6.61 12.24
N ILE A 75 1.02 -6.34 13.19
CA ILE A 75 0.98 -6.97 14.52
C ILE A 75 -0.29 -6.58 15.27
N MET A 76 -0.66 -5.30 15.26
CA MET A 76 -1.88 -4.82 15.90
C MET A 76 -3.13 -5.44 15.26
N GLY A 77 -3.23 -5.45 13.94
CA GLY A 77 -4.38 -5.99 13.20
C GLY A 77 -4.53 -7.50 13.39
N SER A 78 -3.46 -8.26 13.21
CA SER A 78 -3.52 -9.73 13.21
C SER A 78 -3.41 -10.36 14.60
N LYS A 79 -2.47 -9.90 15.44
CA LYS A 79 -2.18 -10.56 16.73
C LYS A 79 -2.93 -9.94 17.91
N VAL A 80 -3.13 -8.63 17.92
CA VAL A 80 -3.77 -7.93 19.06
C VAL A 80 -5.29 -7.85 18.88
N LEU A 81 -5.74 -7.40 17.71
CA LEU A 81 -7.16 -7.22 17.40
C LEU A 81 -7.80 -8.49 16.81
N THR A 82 -6.98 -9.45 16.34
CA THR A 82 -7.42 -10.69 15.68
C THR A 82 -8.42 -10.40 14.54
N ALA A 83 -8.21 -9.29 13.84
CA ALA A 83 -9.11 -8.83 12.77
C ALA A 83 -9.02 -9.73 11.53
N TYR A 84 -7.86 -10.34 11.30
CA TYR A 84 -7.62 -11.33 10.25
C TYR A 84 -6.43 -12.24 10.62
N GLU A 85 -6.42 -13.43 10.04
CA GLU A 85 -5.35 -14.42 10.22
C GLU A 85 -4.66 -14.74 8.89
N TYR A 86 -3.34 -14.92 8.96
CA TYR A 86 -2.53 -15.33 7.82
C TYR A 86 -2.53 -16.85 7.67
N HIS A 87 -2.47 -17.33 6.43
CA HIS A 87 -2.57 -18.76 6.11
C HIS A 87 -1.52 -19.64 6.83
N LEU A 88 -0.28 -19.15 6.93
CA LEU A 88 0.82 -19.85 7.62
C LEU A 88 0.98 -19.43 9.10
N GLY A 89 0.04 -18.67 9.67
CA GLY A 89 0.05 -18.20 11.07
C GLY A 89 1.17 -17.21 11.43
N ASN A 90 2.14 -17.01 10.54
CA ASN A 90 3.17 -15.98 10.60
C ASN A 90 2.75 -14.76 9.77
N ILE A 91 3.33 -13.60 10.07
CA ILE A 91 3.16 -12.39 9.25
C ILE A 91 4.20 -12.47 8.12
N PRO A 92 3.79 -12.60 6.85
CA PRO A 92 4.72 -12.66 5.73
C PRO A 92 5.56 -11.38 5.62
N LEU A 93 6.87 -11.54 5.41
CA LEU A 93 7.79 -10.40 5.27
C LEU A 93 7.46 -9.52 4.08
N TYR A 94 6.90 -10.07 3.01
CA TYR A 94 6.53 -9.31 1.83
C TYR A 94 5.48 -8.22 2.12
N ILE A 95 4.68 -8.35 3.19
CA ILE A 95 3.59 -7.41 3.49
C ILE A 95 4.13 -6.07 3.98
N PRO A 96 4.90 -5.99 5.09
CA PRO A 96 5.45 -4.72 5.54
C PRO A 96 6.40 -4.08 4.52
N LEU A 97 7.15 -4.90 3.78
CA LEU A 97 8.00 -4.41 2.68
C LEU A 97 7.17 -3.89 1.50
N GLY A 98 6.08 -4.57 1.17
CA GLY A 98 5.14 -4.17 0.11
C GLY A 98 4.48 -2.84 0.39
N HIS A 99 4.02 -2.62 1.61
CA HIS A 99 3.47 -1.32 2.04
C HIS A 99 4.49 -0.19 1.85
N ALA A 100 5.76 -0.42 2.18
CA ALA A 100 6.83 0.55 1.97
C ALA A 100 7.13 0.82 0.49
N VAL A 101 7.15 -0.22 -0.36
CA VAL A 101 7.34 -0.10 -1.82
C VAL A 101 6.19 0.65 -2.48
N ILE A 102 4.94 0.34 -2.13
CA ILE A 102 3.75 1.03 -2.64
C ILE A 102 3.78 2.49 -2.20
N TYR A 103 4.07 2.76 -0.93
CA TYR A 103 4.18 4.14 -0.42
C TYR A 103 5.24 4.94 -1.18
N ALA A 104 6.43 4.36 -1.38
CA ALA A 104 7.50 4.99 -2.14
C ALA A 104 7.09 5.29 -3.59
N THR A 105 6.37 4.35 -4.21
CA THR A 105 5.86 4.50 -5.57
C THR A 105 4.84 5.64 -5.66
N VAL A 106 3.87 5.70 -4.76
CA VAL A 106 2.88 6.78 -4.69
C VAL A 106 3.56 8.13 -4.42
N PHE A 107 4.58 8.16 -3.55
CA PHE A 107 5.37 9.37 -3.30
C PHE A 107 6.14 9.86 -4.54
N GLN A 108 6.62 8.94 -5.37
CA GLN A 108 7.27 9.29 -6.63
C GLN A 108 6.24 9.76 -7.68
N ILE A 109 5.07 9.10 -7.77
CA ILE A 109 3.97 9.47 -8.68
C ILE A 109 3.43 10.86 -8.36
N SER A 110 3.23 11.20 -7.08
CA SER A 110 2.67 12.49 -6.67
C SER A 110 3.53 13.69 -7.07
N ARG A 111 4.82 13.45 -7.35
CA ARG A 111 5.78 14.48 -7.79
C ARG A 111 5.93 14.57 -9.31
N GLN A 112 5.21 13.74 -10.07
CA GLN A 112 5.18 13.85 -11.53
C GLN A 112 4.40 15.08 -11.95
N PRO A 113 4.86 15.84 -12.97
CA PRO A 113 4.28 17.12 -13.34
C PRO A 113 2.80 17.01 -13.75
N LEU A 114 2.44 15.93 -14.44
CA LEU A 114 1.05 15.67 -14.85
C LEU A 114 0.14 15.43 -13.64
N ILE A 115 0.59 14.62 -12.69
CA ILE A 115 -0.17 14.29 -11.47
C ILE A 115 -0.31 15.53 -10.60
N TRP A 116 0.77 16.30 -10.44
CA TRP A 116 0.76 17.54 -9.70
C TRP A 116 -0.20 18.56 -10.32
N HIS A 117 -0.23 18.68 -11.65
CA HIS A 117 -1.13 19.62 -12.34
C HIS A 117 -2.61 19.27 -12.12
N TYR A 118 -2.96 17.98 -12.14
CA TYR A 118 -4.35 17.51 -11.97
C TYR A 118 -4.67 16.99 -10.56
N HIS A 119 -3.85 17.33 -9.56
CA HIS A 119 -3.92 16.68 -8.24
C HIS A 119 -5.31 16.75 -7.60
N ARG A 120 -5.99 17.91 -7.67
CA ARG A 120 -7.34 18.09 -7.10
C ARG A 120 -8.38 17.18 -7.76
N ALA A 121 -8.29 17.00 -9.08
CA ALA A 121 -9.21 16.16 -9.82
C ALA A 121 -8.96 14.68 -9.50
N ILE A 122 -7.68 14.28 -9.43
CA ILE A 122 -7.26 12.92 -9.08
C ILE A 122 -7.69 12.57 -7.65
N GLU A 123 -7.41 13.45 -6.68
CA GLU A 123 -7.82 13.26 -5.28
C GLU A 123 -9.33 13.11 -5.15
N LYS A 124 -10.13 13.98 -5.78
CA LYS A 124 -11.60 13.86 -5.78
C LYS A 124 -12.08 12.57 -6.42
N SER A 125 -11.43 12.14 -7.49
CA SER A 125 -11.74 10.86 -8.15
C SER A 125 -11.47 9.69 -7.21
N LEU A 126 -10.26 9.61 -6.64
CA LEU A 126 -9.85 8.55 -5.71
C LEU A 126 -10.73 8.51 -4.46
N HIS A 127 -11.10 9.66 -3.88
CA HIS A 127 -12.03 9.71 -2.75
C HIS A 127 -13.41 9.14 -3.09
N ARG A 128 -13.95 9.47 -4.28
CA ARG A 128 -15.23 8.91 -4.73
C ARG A 128 -15.14 7.40 -4.92
N PHE A 129 -14.06 6.91 -5.54
CA PHE A 129 -13.83 5.47 -5.69
C PHE A 129 -13.71 4.77 -4.34
N ALA A 130 -12.91 5.30 -3.42
CA ALA A 130 -12.75 4.75 -2.08
C ALA A 130 -14.08 4.69 -1.31
N PHE A 131 -14.88 5.77 -1.38
CA PHE A 131 -16.21 5.80 -0.76
C PHE A 131 -17.12 4.71 -1.31
N ILE A 132 -17.19 4.57 -2.65
CA ILE A 132 -17.98 3.53 -3.31
C ILE A 132 -17.53 2.14 -2.85
N ILE A 133 -16.22 1.87 -2.86
CA ILE A 133 -15.66 0.57 -2.44
C ILE A 133 -16.01 0.28 -0.97
N CYS A 134 -15.87 1.24 -0.07
CA CYS A 134 -16.20 1.06 1.34
C CYS A 134 -17.70 0.79 1.56
N VAL A 135 -18.59 1.51 0.86
CA VAL A 135 -20.04 1.26 0.95
C VAL A 135 -20.39 -0.12 0.37
N MET A 136 -19.78 -0.51 -0.75
CA MET A 136 -19.97 -1.85 -1.32
C MET A 136 -19.47 -2.94 -0.34
N SER A 137 -18.31 -2.76 0.29
CA SER A 137 -17.80 -3.68 1.31
C SER A 137 -18.78 -3.83 2.48
N LEU A 138 -19.34 -2.72 2.96
CA LEU A 138 -20.35 -2.74 4.03
C LEU A 138 -21.62 -3.50 3.63
N LEU A 139 -22.12 -3.31 2.41
CA LEU A 139 -23.37 -3.94 1.96
C LEU A 139 -23.20 -5.44 1.66
N PHE A 140 -22.10 -5.82 1.01
CA PHE A 140 -21.88 -7.20 0.55
C PHE A 140 -21.13 -8.07 1.57
N LEU A 141 -20.11 -7.51 2.22
CA LEU A 141 -19.24 -8.24 3.15
C LEU A 141 -19.60 -7.98 4.63
N LYS A 142 -20.54 -7.06 4.90
CA LYS A 142 -20.92 -6.62 6.27
C LYS A 142 -19.72 -6.14 7.08
N ASP A 143 -18.72 -5.57 6.41
CA ASP A 143 -17.48 -5.08 7.02
C ASP A 143 -17.69 -3.72 7.72
N VAL A 144 -18.24 -3.78 8.95
CA VAL A 144 -18.49 -2.60 9.78
C VAL A 144 -17.18 -1.96 10.24
N ALA A 145 -16.16 -2.77 10.58
CA ALA A 145 -14.89 -2.28 11.08
C ALA A 145 -14.13 -1.48 10.01
N GLY A 146 -14.07 -1.99 8.78
CA GLY A 146 -13.48 -1.28 7.65
C GLY A 146 -14.20 0.04 7.34
N PHE A 147 -15.52 0.05 7.41
CA PHE A 147 -16.31 1.27 7.21
C PHE A 147 -16.06 2.33 8.29
N LEU A 148 -15.99 1.94 9.57
CA LEU A 148 -15.66 2.85 10.68
C LEU A 148 -14.24 3.41 10.55
N CYS A 149 -13.27 2.57 10.17
CA CYS A 149 -11.89 3.00 9.94
C CYS A 149 -11.80 4.04 8.81
N TYR A 150 -12.51 3.82 7.70
CA TYR A 150 -12.60 4.78 6.61
C TYR A 150 -13.25 6.11 7.06
N GLY A 151 -14.32 6.05 7.86
CA GLY A 151 -14.95 7.24 8.44
C GLY A 151 -14.00 8.03 9.34
N PHE A 152 -13.23 7.35 10.18
CA PHE A 152 -12.20 7.97 11.02
C PHE A 152 -11.10 8.64 10.18
N PHE A 153 -10.63 7.96 9.13
CA PHE A 153 -9.65 8.52 8.20
C PHE A 153 -10.17 9.79 7.52
N LEU A 154 -11.40 9.77 7.00
CA LEU A 154 -12.02 10.93 6.36
C LEU A 154 -12.17 12.11 7.33
N SER A 155 -12.58 11.83 8.58
CA SER A 155 -12.71 12.85 9.62
C SER A 155 -11.36 13.51 9.94
N SER A 156 -10.28 12.72 10.01
CA SER A 156 -8.93 13.22 10.24
C SER A 156 -8.47 14.15 9.11
N CYS A 157 -8.74 13.80 7.85
CA CYS A 157 -8.44 14.66 6.71
C CYS A 157 -9.27 15.96 6.68
N LEU A 158 -10.49 15.95 7.23
CA LEU A 158 -11.33 17.15 7.34
C LEU A 158 -10.84 18.09 8.45
N ILE A 159 -10.39 17.54 9.58
CA ILE A 159 -9.82 18.32 10.70
C ILE A 159 -8.56 19.07 10.25
N GLU A 160 -7.67 18.40 9.50
CA GLU A 160 -6.46 19.03 8.96
C GLU A 160 -6.79 20.23 8.06
N LYS A 161 -7.78 20.10 7.17
CA LYS A 161 -8.21 21.20 6.30
C LYS A 161 -8.74 22.40 7.06
N ASN A 162 -9.35 22.20 8.24
CA ASN A 162 -9.88 23.29 9.05
C ASN A 162 -8.77 24.00 9.86
N LEU A 163 -7.70 23.28 10.23
CA LEU A 163 -6.57 23.82 11.01
C LEU A 163 -5.69 24.80 10.21
N TYR A 164 -5.64 24.67 8.88
CA TYR A 164 -4.88 25.57 8.00
C TYR A 164 -5.67 26.80 7.51
N PHE A 165 -6.93 26.94 7.93
CA PHE A 165 -7.81 28.07 7.59
C PHE A 165 -8.19 28.94 8.81
N ILE A 166 -7.54 28.75 9.95
CA ILE A 166 -7.56 29.61 11.14
C ILE A 166 -6.18 30.27 11.27
#